data_AF-A0A2M7CAD4-F1
#
_entry.id   AF-A0A2M7CAD4-F1
#
_cell.length_a   1.000
_cell.length_b   1.000
_cell.length_c   1.000
_cell.angle_alpha   90.00
_cell.angle_beta   90.00
_cell.angle_gamma   90.00
#
_symmetry.space_group_name_H-M   'P 1'
#
loop_
_entity.id
_entity.type
_entity.pdbx_description
1 polymer ?
#
loop_
_entity_poly.entity_id
_entity_poly.type
_entity_poly.pdbx_seq_one_letter_code
_entity_poly.pdbx_strand_id
1 'polypeptide(L)' 'MIQQAQSQLKDRFLFLRHDEPDIDVLVLMSGCHRTCAGKDLNTVKIPLCSVTVENDFDTLINWLKSLDQKGDF' A
#
# COMPACT_ATOMS: atom_id res chain seq x y z
N MET A 1 -5.11 -9.74 7.12
CA MET A 1 -4.10 -8.72 6.77
C MET A 1 -4.71 -7.44 6.18
N ILE A 2 -5.44 -7.46 5.06
CA ILE A 2 -6.05 -6.23 4.48
C ILE A 2 -6.98 -5.52 5.47
N GLN A 3 -7.94 -6.23 6.06
CA GLN A 3 -8.87 -5.65 7.04
C GLN A 3 -8.16 -5.09 8.29
N GLN A 4 -7.02 -5.67 8.67
CA GLN A 4 -6.21 -5.22 9.81
C GLN A 4 -5.47 -3.92 9.47
N ALA A 5 -4.89 -3.82 8.27
CA ALA A 5 -4.31 -2.56 7.76
C ALA A 5 -5.38 -1.46 7.70
N GLN A 6 -6.54 -1.77 7.10
CA GLN A 6 -7.65 -0.82 7.02
C GLN A 6 -8.10 -0.35 8.40
N SER A 7 -8.28 -1.27 9.37
CA SER A 7 -8.69 -0.89 10.72
C SER A 7 -7.68 0.01 11.44
N GLN A 8 -6.38 -0.23 11.27
CA GLN A 8 -5.32 0.57 11.92
C GLN A 8 -5.10 1.93 11.26
N LEU A 9 -5.47 2.08 9.99
CA LEU A 9 -5.08 3.23 9.17
C LEU A 9 -6.25 4.02 8.58
N LYS A 10 -7.50 3.57 8.77
CA LYS A 10 -8.72 4.22 8.26
C LYS A 10 -8.82 5.71 8.61
N ASP A 11 -8.24 6.12 9.74
CA ASP A 11 -8.32 7.51 10.22
C ASP A 11 -7.22 8.41 9.60
N ARG A 12 -6.29 7.81 8.83
CA ARG A 12 -5.14 8.50 8.22
C ARG A 12 -5.07 8.33 6.70
N PHE A 13 -5.56 7.22 6.18
CA PHE A 13 -5.47 6.87 4.77
C PHE A 13 -6.85 6.53 4.22
N LEU A 14 -7.11 7.03 3.02
CA LEU A 14 -8.26 6.62 2.23
C LEU A 14 -7.89 5.36 1.43
N PHE A 15 -8.66 4.31 1.59
CA PHE A 15 -8.46 3.06 0.87
C PHE A 15 -9.33 3.05 -0.39
N LEU A 16 -8.69 3.23 -1.55
CA LEU A 16 -9.34 3.27 -2.85
C LEU A 16 -9.09 1.97 -3.62
N ARG A 17 -9.92 1.71 -4.64
CA ARG A 17 -9.60 0.67 -5.61
C ARG A 17 -8.45 1.12 -6.51
N HIS A 18 -7.65 0.17 -6.98
CA HIS A 18 -6.47 0.41 -7.82
C HIS A 18 -6.72 1.15 -9.15
N ASP A 19 -7.96 1.21 -9.61
CA ASP A 19 -8.42 1.80 -10.87
C ASP A 19 -8.97 3.23 -10.67
N GLU A 20 -8.97 3.72 -9.44
CA GLU A 20 -9.39 5.08 -9.13
C GLU A 20 -8.26 6.10 -9.40
N PRO A 21 -8.59 7.34 -9.79
CA PRO A 21 -7.61 8.39 -9.99
C PRO A 21 -7.00 8.85 -8.64
N ASP A 22 -5.87 9.57 -8.73
CA ASP A 22 -5.21 10.22 -7.59
C ASP A 22 -4.73 9.27 -6.47
N ILE A 23 -4.27 8.08 -6.86
CA ILE A 23 -3.63 7.14 -5.95
C ILE A 23 -2.18 7.57 -5.69
N ASP A 24 -1.90 7.97 -4.45
CA ASP A 24 -0.54 8.29 -4.00
C ASP A 24 0.34 7.04 -3.81
N VAL A 25 -0.29 5.91 -3.47
CA VAL A 25 0.42 4.70 -3.03
C VAL A 25 -0.36 3.44 -3.38
N LEU A 26 0.34 2.42 -3.91
CA LEU A 26 -0.22 1.08 -4.12
C LEU A 26 0.35 0.10 -3.11
N VAL A 27 -0.54 -0.66 -2.46
CA VAL A 27 -0.16 -1.73 -1.52
C VAL A 27 -0.72 -3.07 -2.02
N LEU A 28 0.17 -3.99 -2.36
CA LEU A 28 -0.18 -5.36 -2.73
C LEU A 28 -0.11 -6.25 -1.50
N MET A 29 -1.28 -6.68 -1.02
CA MET A 29 -1.40 -7.62 0.09
C MET A 29 -1.79 -9.00 -0.45
N SER A 30 -0.92 -9.57 -1.27
CA SER A 30 -1.06 -10.92 -1.79
C SER A 30 0.23 -11.65 -1.48
N GLY A 31 0.14 -12.78 -0.77
CA GLY A 31 1.26 -13.66 -0.40
C GLY A 31 2.06 -14.25 -1.56
N CYS A 32 1.95 -13.69 -2.77
CA CYS A 32 2.70 -14.09 -3.94
C CYS A 32 3.80 -13.08 -4.21
N HIS A 33 5.05 -13.54 -4.14
CA HIS A 33 6.25 -12.78 -4.49
C HIS A 33 6.29 -12.35 -5.95
N ARG A 34 5.52 -13.06 -6.80
CA ARG A 34 5.41 -12.72 -8.21
C ARG A 34 4.35 -11.64 -8.35
N THR A 35 4.76 -10.61 -9.08
CA THR A 35 4.06 -9.47 -9.67
C THR A 35 2.80 -9.82 -10.48
N CYS A 36 2.15 -10.96 -10.22
CA CYS A 36 0.97 -11.48 -10.91
C CYS A 36 -0.18 -10.48 -10.90
N ALA A 37 -0.37 -9.80 -9.77
CA ALA A 37 -1.38 -8.75 -9.60
C ALA A 37 -0.90 -7.36 -10.07
N GLY A 38 0.38 -7.23 -10.47
CA GLY A 38 1.00 -5.96 -10.85
C GLY A 38 1.17 -5.74 -12.34
N LYS A 39 0.83 -6.71 -13.20
CA LYS A 39 0.98 -6.57 -14.66
C LYS A 39 0.06 -5.50 -15.27
N ASP A 40 -1.10 -5.28 -14.67
CA ASP A 40 -2.06 -4.25 -15.08
C ASP A 40 -2.00 -2.98 -14.20
N LEU A 41 -1.14 -2.98 -13.17
CA LEU A 41 -0.91 -1.79 -12.36
C LEU A 41 0.10 -0.91 -13.09
N ASN A 42 -0.28 0.35 -13.31
CA ASN A 42 0.56 1.36 -13.92
C ASN A 42 1.67 1.79 -12.94
N THR A 43 2.60 0.87 -12.67
CA THR A 43 3.62 0.92 -11.60
C THR A 43 4.74 1.93 -11.85
N VAL A 44 4.78 2.54 -13.04
CA VAL A 44 5.87 3.44 -13.44
C VAL A 44 5.88 4.75 -12.65
N LYS A 45 4.76 5.15 -12.04
CA LYS A 45 4.63 6.46 -11.36
C LYS A 45 4.20 6.42 -9.90
N ILE A 46 3.64 5.32 -9.42
CA ILE A 46 3.09 5.23 -8.06
C ILE A 46 3.98 4.31 -7.21
N PRO A 47 4.47 4.77 -6.04
CA PRO A 47 5.17 3.94 -5.08
C PRO A 47 4.40 2.66 -4.75
N LEU A 48 5.08 1.51 -4.85
CA LEU A 48 4.51 0.18 -4.66
C LEU A 48 5.16 -0.51 -3.47
N CYS A 49 4.34 -1.02 -2.55
CA CYS A 49 4.78 -1.93 -1.49
C CYS A 49 4.06 -3.28 -1.61
N SER A 50 4.79 -4.38 -1.49
CA SER A 50 4.23 -5.74 -1.51
C SER A 50 4.47 -6.41 -0.17
N VAL A 51 3.39 -6.89 0.44
CA VAL A 51 3.39 -7.59 1.73
C VAL A 51 3.08 -9.05 1.47
N THR A 52 4.06 -9.92 1.70
CA THR A 52 3.94 -11.34 1.36
C THR A 52 3.80 -12.26 2.58
N VAL A 53 4.30 -11.84 3.74
CA VAL A 53 4.16 -12.54 5.03
C VAL A 53 3.73 -11.58 6.14
N GLU A 54 3.30 -12.10 7.30
CA GLU A 54 2.85 -11.27 8.43
C GLU A 54 3.95 -10.33 8.96
N ASN A 55 5.22 -10.73 8.96
CA ASN A 55 6.33 -9.84 9.36
C ASN A 55 6.51 -8.64 8.41
N ASP A 56 6.04 -8.73 7.17
CA ASP A 56 6.08 -7.61 6.22
C ASP A 56 5.02 -6.56 6.57
N PHE A 57 4.07 -6.87 7.45
CA PHE A 57 3.01 -5.95 7.86
C PHE A 57 3.55 -4.79 8.70
N ASP A 58 4.43 -5.04 9.67
CA ASP A 58 5.05 -3.96 10.46
C ASP A 58 5.91 -3.06 9.57
N THR A 59 6.56 -3.65 8.58
CA THR A 59 7.33 -2.92 7.57
C THR A 59 6.42 -2.03 6.72
N LEU A 60 5.24 -2.53 6.31
CA LEU A 60 4.22 -1.74 5.63
C LEU A 60 3.74 -0.56 6.48
N ILE A 61 3.41 -0.79 7.75
CA ILE A 61 2.91 0.27 8.64
C ILE A 61 3.98 1.36 8.83
N ASN A 62 5.25 0.98 9.03
CA ASN A 62 6.33 1.95 9.17
C ASN A 62 6.58 2.74 7.89
N TRP A 63 6.46 2.09 6.72
CA TRP A 63 6.56 2.76 5.43
C TRP A 63 5.40 3.73 5.18
N LEU A 64 4.15 3.34 5.46
CA LEU A 64 3.01 4.24 5.32
C LEU A 64 3.12 5.46 6.25
N LYS A 65 3.60 5.26 7.50
CA LYS A 65 3.86 6.38 8.43
C LYS A 65 4.95 7.34 7.95
N SER A 66 5.94 6.88 7.17
CA SER A 66 6.96 7.79 6.64
C SER A 66 6.46 8.63 5.46
N LEU A 67 5.39 8.17 4.78
CA LEU A 67 4.71 8.93 3.74
C LEU A 67 3.79 10.01 4.32
N ASP A 68 3.15 9.74 5.46
CA ASP A 68 2.37 10.71 6.26
C ASP A 68 3.19 11.96 6.61
N GLN A 69 4.48 11.77 6.93
CA GLN A 69 5.41 12.87 7.27
C GLN A 69 5.85 13.72 6.07
N LYS A 70 5.54 13.32 4.84
CA LYS A 70 5.99 14.01 3.63
C LYS A 70 5.02 15.11 3.16
N GLY A 71 3.92 15.32 3.87
CA GLY A 71 2.93 16.37 3.62
C GLY A 71 3.33 17.79 4.10
N ASP A 72 4.51 17.97 4.71
CA ASP A 72 5.03 19.26 5.19
C ASP A 72 5.97 19.96 4.17
N PHE A 73 5.55 20.13 2.92
CA PHE A 73 6.25 20.99 1.95
C PHE A 73 5.30 21.85 1.12
#